data_AF-A0A9C7PNW8-F1
#
_entry.id   AF-A0A9C7PNW8-F1
#
_cell.length_a   1.000
_cell.length_b   1.000
_cell.length_c   1.000
_cell.angle_alpha   90.00
_cell.angle_beta   90.00
_cell.angle_gamma   90.00
#
_symmetry.space_group_name_H-M   'P 1'
#
loop_
_entity.id
_entity.type
_entity.pdbx_description
1 polymer ?
#
loop_
_entity_poly.entity_id
_entity_poly.type
_entity_poly.pdbx_seq_one_letter_code
_entity_poly.pdbx_strand_id
1 'polypeptide(L)'
;MRDQRPGSGPCRRCRAGHYRGVGRSNGGLGSIRPEINQLTETEDCHKLSRHDLATACAKGLTGGTTVAATMICARMAGIRVFATGGIGGVHRGWQDSFDISADLQELSQTPVTVVCSGAKSLLDLPATMEMLETLGVPVVGLGTRELPAFFFGRIGYSPYQWADDISEAAQIIQARQQLALGGGELVVVPPPAEQAVPRQDVEQWITQAVSEATASGWPAKPSPLTCLIALQHFPAAQH
;
A
#
# COMPACT_ATOMS: atom_id res chain seq x y z
N MET A 1 -33.33 -32.23 18.49
CA MET A 1 -32.34 -32.13 19.58
C MET A 1 -31.18 -33.08 19.29
N ARG A 2 -30.07 -32.56 18.76
CA ARG A 2 -28.73 -33.12 18.92
C ARG A 2 -27.73 -32.00 18.63
N ASP A 3 -27.03 -31.66 19.68
CA ASP A 3 -25.93 -30.71 19.80
C ASP A 3 -24.75 -31.16 18.91
N GLN A 4 -24.35 -30.32 17.96
CA GLN A 4 -23.06 -30.42 17.28
C GLN A 4 -22.42 -29.04 17.29
N ARG A 5 -21.46 -28.85 18.21
CA ARG A 5 -20.54 -27.72 18.20
C ARG A 5 -19.52 -27.92 17.08
N PRO A 6 -19.33 -26.96 16.16
CA PRO A 6 -18.14 -26.94 15.31
C PRO A 6 -16.99 -26.34 16.11
N GLY A 7 -16.02 -27.19 16.48
CA GLY A 7 -14.72 -26.77 17.00
C GLY A 7 -13.82 -26.21 15.90
N SER A 8 -12.95 -25.30 16.32
CA SER A 8 -11.74 -24.80 15.64
C SER A 8 -11.88 -24.12 14.26
N GLY A 9 -11.96 -22.79 14.29
CA GLY A 9 -11.60 -21.91 13.16
C GLY A 9 -10.10 -21.96 12.80
N PRO A 10 -9.67 -21.23 11.75
CA PRO A 10 -8.66 -21.68 10.80
C PRO A 10 -7.23 -21.72 11.36
N CYS A 11 -6.53 -22.80 10.97
CA CYS A 11 -5.08 -22.99 10.85
C CYS A 11 -4.17 -22.06 11.68
N ARG A 12 -3.74 -22.53 12.86
CA ARG A 12 -2.70 -21.89 13.71
C ARG A 12 -1.30 -21.80 13.07
N ARG A 13 -1.10 -22.20 11.81
CA ARG A 13 0.23 -22.38 11.19
C ARG A 13 0.56 -21.44 10.03
N CYS A 14 -0.36 -20.57 9.61
CA CYS A 14 -0.01 -19.49 8.68
C CYS A 14 0.72 -18.39 9.46
N ARG A 15 2.05 -18.32 9.36
CA ARG A 15 2.84 -17.20 9.89
C ARG A 15 3.05 -16.11 8.81
N ALA A 16 1.97 -15.72 8.14
CA ALA A 16 1.92 -14.37 7.61
C ALA A 16 1.63 -13.47 8.82
N GLY A 17 2.63 -12.67 9.25
CA GLY A 17 2.55 -11.71 10.36
C GLY A 17 1.49 -12.00 11.41
N HIS A 18 1.86 -12.65 12.52
CA HIS A 18 0.98 -13.01 13.61
C HIS A 18 0.21 -11.78 14.15
N TYR A 19 -0.96 -11.46 13.57
CA TYR A 19 -1.90 -10.51 14.13
C TYR A 19 -2.59 -11.19 15.32
N ARG A 20 -1.90 -11.27 16.46
CA ARG A 20 -2.59 -11.40 17.74
C ARG A 20 -3.26 -10.06 17.98
N GLY A 21 -4.60 -10.07 17.88
CA GLY A 21 -5.44 -8.93 18.17
C GLY A 21 -5.04 -8.26 19.48
N VAL A 22 -4.86 -6.95 19.40
CA VAL A 22 -4.87 -6.05 20.56
C VAL A 22 -6.27 -6.15 21.15
N GLY A 23 -6.43 -6.92 22.22
CA GLY A 23 -7.72 -7.03 22.88
C GLY A 23 -7.82 -8.15 23.92
N ARG A 24 -7.49 -7.80 25.16
CA ARG A 24 -7.76 -8.51 26.43
C ARG A 24 -6.88 -9.70 26.78
N SER A 25 -5.73 -9.41 27.38
CA SER A 25 -5.43 -9.80 28.78
C SER A 25 -4.09 -9.18 29.19
N ASN A 26 -4.12 -8.34 30.22
CA ASN A 26 -3.00 -7.87 31.05
C ASN A 26 -1.66 -7.51 30.37
N GLY A 27 -1.44 -6.19 30.18
CA GLY A 27 -0.15 -5.53 30.34
C GLY A 27 1.03 -6.02 29.49
N GLY A 28 1.24 -5.38 28.33
CA GLY A 28 2.53 -5.42 27.61
C GLY A 28 2.37 -5.41 26.09
N LEU A 29 2.87 -4.36 25.43
CA LEU A 29 3.08 -4.32 23.98
C LEU A 29 4.11 -5.40 23.61
N GLY A 30 3.63 -6.55 23.09
CA GLY A 30 4.49 -7.60 22.57
C GLY A 30 5.36 -7.09 21.42
N SER A 31 6.66 -7.34 21.51
CA SER A 31 7.70 -6.82 20.61
C SER A 31 7.46 -7.22 19.15
N ILE A 32 7.27 -6.24 18.27
CA ILE A 32 7.22 -6.36 16.80
C ILE A 32 8.58 -6.79 16.18
N ARG A 33 9.67 -6.73 16.96
CA ARG A 33 11.05 -6.81 16.46
C ARG A 33 11.52 -8.21 16.01
N PRO A 34 11.21 -9.32 16.71
CA PRO A 34 11.69 -10.65 16.31
C PRO A 34 11.15 -11.10 14.95
N GLU A 35 9.88 -10.83 14.68
CA GLU A 35 9.21 -11.23 13.42
C GLU A 35 9.66 -10.37 12.23
N ILE A 36 9.97 -9.09 12.45
CA ILE A 36 10.58 -8.23 11.42
C ILE A 36 11.97 -8.74 11.06
N ASN A 37 12.80 -9.04 12.07
CA ASN A 37 14.15 -9.56 11.83
C ASN A 37 14.09 -10.90 11.06
N GLN A 38 13.13 -11.76 11.41
CA GLN A 38 12.91 -13.01 10.70
C GLN A 38 12.55 -12.79 9.22
N LEU A 39 11.73 -11.78 8.90
CA LEU A 39 11.39 -11.44 7.50
C LEU A 39 12.61 -10.93 6.71
N THR A 40 13.52 -10.20 7.35
CA THR A 40 14.75 -9.69 6.70
C THR A 40 15.83 -10.75 6.55
N GLU A 41 15.82 -11.77 7.42
CA GLU A 41 16.82 -12.86 7.44
C GLU A 41 16.37 -14.09 6.64
N THR A 42 15.13 -14.14 6.16
CA THR A 42 14.60 -15.26 5.36
C THR A 42 15.06 -15.13 3.91
N GLU A 43 15.82 -16.12 3.42
CA GLU A 43 16.31 -16.16 2.04
C GLU A 43 15.17 -16.29 1.01
N ASP A 44 14.14 -17.10 1.30
CA ASP A 44 12.95 -17.28 0.46
C ASP A 44 11.78 -16.38 0.91
N CYS A 45 12.00 -15.07 0.89
CA CYS A 45 10.96 -14.09 1.24
C CYS A 45 10.11 -13.72 0.01
N HIS A 46 8.85 -14.13 0.01
CA HIS A 46 7.92 -13.86 -1.09
C HIS A 46 7.30 -12.45 -0.98
N LYS A 47 6.98 -11.83 -2.13
CA LYS A 47 6.09 -10.66 -2.16
C LYS A 47 4.66 -11.14 -2.36
N LEU A 48 3.81 -10.99 -1.34
CA LEU A 48 2.48 -11.56 -1.29
C LEU A 48 1.40 -10.50 -1.57
N SER A 49 0.68 -10.66 -2.67
CA SER A 49 -0.50 -9.88 -3.03
C SER A 49 -1.79 -10.71 -2.79
N ARG A 50 -2.95 -10.15 -3.13
CA ARG A 50 -4.27 -10.81 -3.01
C ARG A 50 -4.27 -12.23 -3.59
N HIS A 51 -3.72 -12.40 -4.79
CA HIS A 51 -3.73 -13.69 -5.49
C HIS A 51 -2.78 -14.74 -4.87
N ASP A 52 -1.82 -14.31 -4.07
CA ASP A 52 -0.84 -15.18 -3.42
C ASP A 52 -1.32 -15.71 -2.07
N LEU A 53 -2.19 -14.95 -1.38
CA LEU A 53 -2.56 -15.20 0.02
C LEU A 53 -3.04 -16.63 0.29
N ALA A 54 -3.92 -17.17 -0.55
CA ALA A 54 -4.44 -18.52 -0.37
C ALA A 54 -3.33 -19.59 -0.48
N THR A 55 -2.47 -19.44 -1.50
CA THR A 55 -1.33 -20.33 -1.73
C THR A 55 -0.31 -20.23 -0.60
N ALA A 56 0.03 -19.01 -0.18
CA ALA A 56 0.95 -18.75 0.91
C ALA A 56 0.47 -19.38 2.22
N CYS A 57 -0.82 -19.22 2.54
CA CYS A 57 -1.44 -19.86 3.71
C CYS A 57 -1.41 -21.40 3.62
N ALA A 58 -1.80 -21.97 2.48
CA ALA A 58 -1.85 -23.42 2.30
C ALA A 58 -0.46 -24.08 2.39
N LYS A 59 0.56 -23.41 1.87
CA LYS A 59 1.94 -23.91 1.83
C LYS A 59 2.81 -23.46 3.00
N GLY A 60 2.31 -22.56 3.86
CA GLY A 60 3.10 -21.98 4.96
C GLY A 60 4.26 -21.10 4.48
N LEU A 61 4.08 -20.39 3.36
CA LEU A 61 5.11 -19.49 2.82
C LEU A 61 5.27 -18.25 3.70
N THR A 62 6.50 -17.74 3.74
CA THR A 62 6.84 -16.48 4.43
C THR A 62 7.05 -15.39 3.40
N GLY A 63 6.57 -14.18 3.68
CA GLY A 63 6.68 -13.09 2.73
C GLY A 63 6.12 -11.77 3.22
N GLY A 64 6.59 -10.68 2.61
CA GLY A 64 6.06 -9.34 2.82
C GLY A 64 4.74 -9.14 2.06
N THR A 65 3.71 -8.65 2.74
CA THR A 65 2.41 -8.37 2.14
C THR A 65 2.40 -7.02 1.42
N THR A 66 1.82 -6.97 0.22
CA THR A 66 1.48 -5.70 -0.45
C THR A 66 0.32 -4.99 0.26
N VAL A 67 0.00 -3.75 -0.15
CA VAL A 67 -1.16 -3.00 0.36
C VAL A 67 -2.44 -3.82 0.20
N ALA A 68 -2.68 -4.43 -0.97
CA ALA A 68 -3.83 -5.31 -1.18
C ALA A 68 -3.91 -6.44 -0.14
N ALA A 69 -2.82 -7.19 0.04
CA ALA A 69 -2.80 -8.29 1.00
C ALA A 69 -2.97 -7.79 2.44
N THR A 70 -2.33 -6.67 2.81
CA THR A 70 -2.47 -6.05 4.13
C THR A 70 -3.90 -5.59 4.40
N MET A 71 -4.60 -5.01 3.41
CA MET A 71 -6.01 -4.63 3.54
C MET A 71 -6.88 -5.83 3.90
N ILE A 72 -6.71 -6.96 3.21
CA ILE A 72 -7.45 -8.20 3.49
C ILE A 72 -7.20 -8.67 4.92
N CYS A 73 -5.93 -8.75 5.33
CA CYS A 73 -5.55 -9.15 6.68
C CYS A 73 -6.11 -8.18 7.74
N ALA A 74 -6.04 -6.86 7.50
CA ALA A 74 -6.56 -5.84 8.39
C ALA A 74 -8.06 -5.99 8.59
N ARG A 75 -8.82 -6.16 7.51
CA ARG A 75 -10.26 -6.43 7.56
C ARG A 75 -10.57 -7.68 8.38
N MET A 76 -9.85 -8.78 8.14
CA MET A 76 -10.03 -10.04 8.89
C MET A 76 -9.75 -9.87 10.39
N ALA A 77 -8.83 -8.98 10.75
CA ALA A 77 -8.48 -8.65 12.14
C ALA A 77 -9.41 -7.58 12.76
N GLY A 78 -10.38 -7.04 12.02
CA GLY A 78 -11.24 -5.94 12.49
C GLY A 78 -10.55 -4.57 12.53
N ILE A 79 -9.39 -4.43 11.89
CA ILE A 79 -8.65 -3.17 11.76
C ILE A 79 -9.23 -2.39 10.58
N ARG A 80 -9.63 -1.15 10.85
CA ARG A 80 -10.31 -0.29 9.86
C ARG A 80 -9.41 0.76 9.21
N VAL A 81 -8.22 0.99 9.76
CA VAL A 81 -7.27 1.99 9.27
C VAL A 81 -5.86 1.42 9.37
N PHE A 82 -5.05 1.56 8.31
CA PHE A 82 -3.60 1.36 8.41
C PHE A 82 -2.83 2.38 7.57
N ALA A 83 -1.54 2.53 7.86
CA ALA A 83 -0.64 3.45 7.18
C ALA A 83 0.42 2.71 6.35
N THR A 84 0.77 3.29 5.21
CA THR A 84 1.86 2.85 4.33
C THR A 84 2.53 4.07 3.70
N GLY A 85 3.73 3.92 3.15
CA GLY A 85 4.36 5.04 2.44
C GLY A 85 3.53 5.46 1.22
N GLY A 86 3.08 4.50 0.42
CA GLY A 86 2.35 4.77 -0.82
C GLY A 86 1.79 3.51 -1.44
N ILE A 87 0.69 3.64 -2.18
CA ILE A 87 0.03 2.51 -2.82
C ILE A 87 0.69 2.14 -4.16
N GLY A 88 0.44 0.93 -4.64
CA GLY A 88 0.57 0.62 -6.06
C GLY A 88 -0.51 1.33 -6.89
N GLY A 89 -0.41 1.24 -8.21
CA GLY A 89 -1.34 1.90 -9.11
C GLY A 89 -1.17 1.43 -10.55
N VAL A 90 -1.55 2.27 -11.49
CA VAL A 90 -1.35 2.04 -12.92
C VAL A 90 0.11 2.32 -13.27
N HIS A 91 0.79 1.39 -13.93
CA HIS A 91 2.18 1.59 -14.34
C HIS A 91 2.28 2.44 -15.61
N ARG A 92 3.43 3.09 -15.82
CA ARG A 92 3.73 3.79 -17.08
C ARG A 92 3.79 2.77 -18.23
N GLY A 93 3.19 3.06 -19.38
CA GLY A 93 3.09 2.11 -20.50
C GLY A 93 2.03 1.02 -20.32
N TRP A 94 1.02 1.26 -19.47
CA TRP A 94 -0.08 0.32 -19.22
C TRP A 94 -0.95 0.06 -20.45
N GLN A 95 -0.95 0.94 -21.45
CA GLN A 95 -1.75 0.79 -22.66
C GLN A 95 -1.35 -0.45 -23.47
N ASP A 96 -0.09 -0.84 -23.40
CA ASP A 96 0.44 -2.02 -24.11
C ASP A 96 0.53 -3.24 -23.18
N SER A 97 0.81 -3.02 -21.89
CA SER A 97 1.14 -4.07 -20.92
C SER A 97 0.00 -4.49 -20.01
N PHE A 98 -1.03 -3.65 -19.86
CA PHE A 98 -2.12 -3.80 -18.90
C PHE A 98 -1.65 -4.00 -17.45
N ASP A 99 -0.50 -3.42 -17.12
CA ASP A 99 0.16 -3.57 -15.83
C ASP A 99 -0.43 -2.62 -14.78
N ILE A 100 -1.44 -3.14 -14.08
CA ILE A 100 -2.24 -2.40 -13.10
C ILE A 100 -2.18 -3.12 -11.76
N SER A 101 -1.84 -2.40 -10.69
CA SER A 101 -1.71 -2.99 -9.36
C SER A 101 -3.05 -3.48 -8.80
N ALA A 102 -3.03 -4.67 -8.21
CA ALA A 102 -4.15 -5.24 -7.46
C ALA A 102 -4.58 -4.37 -6.26
N ASP A 103 -3.73 -3.44 -5.81
CA ASP A 103 -4.06 -2.49 -4.74
C ASP A 103 -5.32 -1.67 -5.09
N LEU A 104 -5.49 -1.25 -6.35
CA LEU A 104 -6.63 -0.44 -6.78
C LEU A 104 -7.95 -1.22 -6.68
N GLN A 105 -7.92 -2.47 -7.15
CA GLN A 105 -9.08 -3.34 -7.07
C GLN A 105 -9.38 -3.81 -5.64
N GLU A 106 -8.37 -3.92 -4.76
CA GLU A 106 -8.61 -4.22 -3.35
C GLU A 106 -9.25 -3.02 -2.63
N LEU A 107 -8.79 -1.81 -2.93
CA LEU A 107 -9.39 -0.57 -2.43
C LEU A 107 -10.88 -0.45 -2.77
N SER A 108 -11.34 -0.96 -3.92
CA SER A 108 -12.77 -0.93 -4.25
C SER A 108 -13.62 -1.94 -3.47
N GLN A 109 -13.01 -2.93 -2.80
CA GLN A 109 -13.72 -4.04 -2.18
C GLN A 109 -13.61 -4.08 -0.65
N THR A 110 -12.45 -3.69 -0.11
CA THR A 110 -12.14 -3.92 1.30
C THR A 110 -12.28 -2.65 2.12
N PRO A 111 -13.20 -2.61 3.12
CA PRO A 111 -13.53 -1.43 3.90
C PRO A 111 -12.48 -1.11 4.95
N VAL A 112 -11.32 -0.69 4.46
CA VAL A 112 -10.16 -0.28 5.23
C VAL A 112 -9.65 1.03 4.64
N THR A 113 -9.52 2.05 5.48
CA THR A 113 -8.90 3.32 5.13
C THR A 113 -7.39 3.15 5.08
N VAL A 114 -6.75 3.56 3.98
CA VAL A 114 -5.29 3.53 3.82
C VAL A 114 -4.77 4.95 3.89
N VAL A 115 -3.90 5.21 4.87
CA VAL A 115 -3.22 6.50 5.02
C VAL A 115 -1.85 6.42 4.34
N CYS A 116 -1.58 7.28 3.37
CA CYS A 116 -0.31 7.25 2.64
C CYS A 116 0.06 8.58 1.97
N SER A 117 1.25 8.65 1.37
CA SER A 117 1.70 9.80 0.58
C SER A 117 1.27 9.71 -0.90
N GLY A 118 0.07 9.17 -1.15
CA GLY A 118 -0.43 8.90 -2.51
C GLY A 118 0.11 7.62 -3.15
N ALA A 119 0.02 7.54 -4.48
CA ALA A 119 0.61 6.45 -5.26
C ALA A 119 2.12 6.69 -5.47
N LYS A 120 2.91 5.61 -5.54
CA LYS A 120 4.37 5.70 -5.73
C LYS A 120 4.73 6.50 -6.99
N SER A 121 5.74 7.37 -6.90
CA SER A 121 6.12 8.31 -7.98
C SER A 121 6.49 7.66 -9.32
N LEU A 122 6.89 6.38 -9.27
CA LEU A 122 7.26 5.58 -10.44
C LEU A 122 6.07 5.17 -11.34
N LEU A 123 4.85 5.41 -10.87
CA LEU A 123 3.61 5.02 -11.53
C LEU A 123 3.10 6.12 -12.49
N ASP A 124 2.09 5.78 -13.27
CA ASP A 124 1.27 6.74 -14.01
C ASP A 124 0.19 7.28 -13.06
N LEU A 125 0.49 8.41 -12.42
CA LEU A 125 -0.40 9.02 -11.42
C LEU A 125 -1.74 9.48 -12.02
N PRO A 126 -1.77 10.15 -13.19
CA PRO A 126 -3.04 10.47 -13.85
C PRO A 126 -3.90 9.23 -14.08
N ALA A 127 -3.36 8.18 -14.71
CA ALA A 127 -4.12 6.96 -14.98
C ALA A 127 -4.53 6.25 -13.68
N THR A 128 -3.72 6.33 -12.62
CA THR A 128 -4.07 5.80 -11.30
C THR A 128 -5.28 6.52 -10.71
N MET A 129 -5.34 7.86 -10.81
CA MET A 129 -6.48 8.64 -10.32
C MET A 129 -7.75 8.35 -11.11
N GLU A 130 -7.68 8.27 -12.44
CA GLU A 130 -8.82 7.90 -13.30
C GLU A 130 -9.36 6.50 -12.96
N MET A 131 -8.46 5.54 -12.68
CA MET A 131 -8.87 4.19 -12.26
C MET A 131 -9.51 4.19 -10.87
N LEU A 132 -8.98 4.95 -9.91
CA LEU A 132 -9.57 5.07 -8.58
C LEU A 132 -10.97 5.69 -8.64
N GLU A 133 -11.14 6.73 -9.47
CA GLU A 133 -12.43 7.35 -9.74
C GLU A 133 -13.41 6.34 -10.35
N THR A 134 -12.99 5.62 -11.40
CA THR A 134 -13.80 4.58 -12.06
C THR A 134 -14.22 3.49 -11.09
N LEU A 135 -13.34 3.11 -10.15
CA LEU A 135 -13.60 2.10 -9.14
C LEU A 135 -14.41 2.61 -7.93
N GLY A 136 -14.76 3.90 -7.89
CA GLY A 136 -15.49 4.52 -6.79
C GLY A 136 -14.70 4.60 -5.48
N VAL A 137 -13.36 4.61 -5.57
CA VAL A 137 -12.46 4.72 -4.41
C VAL A 137 -12.19 6.20 -4.15
N PRO A 138 -12.64 6.76 -3.02
CA PRO A 138 -12.39 8.17 -2.72
C PRO A 138 -10.95 8.38 -2.29
N VAL A 139 -10.40 9.53 -2.70
CA VAL A 139 -9.08 10.02 -2.31
C VAL A 139 -9.30 11.33 -1.56
N VAL A 140 -8.92 11.38 -0.29
CA VAL A 140 -9.15 12.52 0.59
C VAL A 140 -7.80 13.13 0.97
N GLY A 141 -7.53 14.35 0.54
CA GLY A 141 -6.35 15.10 0.96
C GLY A 141 -6.49 15.60 2.40
N LEU A 142 -5.61 15.18 3.31
CA LEU A 142 -5.59 15.67 4.69
C LEU A 142 -4.64 16.87 4.79
N GLY A 143 -5.20 18.06 5.08
CA GLY A 143 -4.45 19.32 5.12
C GLY A 143 -3.87 19.73 3.76
N THR A 144 -4.35 19.12 2.66
CA THR A 144 -3.89 19.42 1.30
C THR A 144 -5.04 19.32 0.31
N ARG A 145 -5.00 20.18 -0.71
CA ARG A 145 -5.90 20.15 -1.88
C ARG A 145 -5.20 19.65 -3.14
N GLU A 146 -3.97 19.18 -2.98
CA GLU A 146 -3.13 18.69 -4.05
C GLU A 146 -2.67 17.27 -3.71
N LEU A 147 -2.74 16.38 -4.71
CA LEU A 147 -2.37 14.99 -4.57
C LEU A 147 -0.86 14.89 -4.31
N PRO A 148 -0.42 14.28 -3.19
CA PRO A 148 0.98 13.99 -3.00
C PRO A 148 1.41 12.83 -3.91
N ALA A 149 2.64 12.90 -4.40
CA ALA A 149 3.22 11.89 -5.28
C ALA A 149 4.42 11.23 -4.64
N PHE A 150 4.21 10.69 -3.44
CA PHE A 150 5.18 9.95 -2.63
C PHE A 150 6.43 10.78 -2.28
N PHE A 151 7.40 10.91 -3.19
CA PHE A 151 8.64 11.67 -2.98
C PHE A 151 8.50 13.19 -3.16
N PHE A 152 7.53 13.68 -3.92
CA PHE A 152 7.35 15.11 -4.13
C PHE A 152 5.94 15.58 -3.72
N GLY A 153 5.89 16.77 -3.14
CA GLY A 153 4.69 17.27 -2.47
C GLY A 153 3.57 17.73 -3.40
N ARG A 154 3.85 17.97 -4.68
CA ARG A 154 2.94 18.68 -5.60
C ARG A 154 3.05 18.19 -7.04
N ILE A 155 1.93 17.86 -7.69
CA ILE A 155 1.88 17.33 -9.06
C ILE A 155 0.88 18.02 -9.99
N GLY A 156 0.10 18.98 -9.48
CA GLY A 156 -0.95 19.67 -10.22
C GLY A 156 -2.26 18.91 -10.35
N TYR A 157 -2.48 17.84 -9.58
CA TYR A 157 -3.73 17.08 -9.53
C TYR A 157 -4.44 17.28 -8.20
N SER A 158 -5.75 17.44 -8.24
CA SER A 158 -6.60 17.50 -7.05
C SER A 158 -7.04 16.09 -6.66
N PRO A 159 -7.07 15.73 -5.36
CA PRO A 159 -7.71 14.50 -4.89
C PRO A 159 -9.25 14.53 -5.02
N TYR A 160 -9.85 15.62 -5.54
CA TYR A 160 -11.29 15.89 -5.62
C TYR A 160 -11.99 16.10 -4.26
N GLN A 161 -11.48 15.50 -3.18
CA GLN A 161 -11.98 15.64 -1.81
C GLN A 161 -10.84 16.01 -0.86
N TRP A 162 -11.11 16.81 0.17
CA TRP A 162 -10.14 17.20 1.18
C TRP A 162 -10.78 17.29 2.56
N ALA A 163 -9.94 17.18 3.59
CA ALA A 163 -10.27 17.42 4.98
C ALA A 163 -9.20 18.36 5.57
N ASP A 164 -9.61 19.40 6.27
CA ASP A 164 -8.69 20.39 6.84
C ASP A 164 -7.93 19.82 8.05
N ASP A 165 -8.54 18.89 8.78
CA ASP A 165 -7.93 18.24 9.93
C ASP A 165 -8.33 16.75 10.10
N ILE A 166 -7.73 16.10 11.10
CA ILE A 166 -7.94 14.68 11.40
C ILE A 166 -9.38 14.41 11.82
N SER A 167 -10.04 15.35 12.50
CA SER A 167 -11.43 15.20 12.93
C SER A 167 -12.37 15.16 11.73
N GLU A 168 -12.18 16.05 10.76
CA GLU A 168 -12.95 16.05 9.52
C GLU A 168 -12.70 14.79 8.69
N ALA A 169 -11.44 14.35 8.56
CA ALA A 169 -11.12 13.08 7.90
C ALA A 169 -11.84 11.90 8.58
N ALA A 170 -11.85 11.85 9.92
CA ALA A 170 -12.56 10.83 10.66
C ALA A 170 -14.09 10.87 10.44
N GLN A 171 -14.68 12.06 10.28
CA GLN A 171 -16.10 12.22 9.97
C GLN A 171 -16.43 11.68 8.58
N ILE A 172 -15.59 11.95 7.57
CA ILE A 172 -15.77 11.41 6.21
C ILE A 172 -15.74 9.87 6.24
N ILE A 173 -14.73 9.29 6.90
CA ILE A 173 -14.60 7.83 7.08
C ILE A 173 -15.85 7.25 7.76
N GLN A 174 -16.35 7.90 8.82
CA GLN A 174 -17.56 7.45 9.52
C GLN A 174 -18.81 7.58 8.66
N ALA A 175 -18.98 8.68 7.94
CA ALA A 175 -20.12 8.89 7.05
C ALA A 175 -20.16 7.83 5.94
N ARG A 176 -19.00 7.51 5.33
CA ARG A 176 -18.90 6.42 4.34
C ARG A 176 -19.34 5.08 4.92
N GLN A 177 -18.94 4.76 6.14
CA GLN A 177 -19.35 3.54 6.83
C GLN A 177 -20.86 3.50 7.09
N GLN A 178 -21.45 4.62 7.53
CA GLN A 178 -22.89 4.73 7.80
C GLN A 178 -23.74 4.61 6.53
N LEU A 179 -23.24 5.15 5.41
CA LEU A 179 -23.87 5.04 4.09
C LEU A 179 -23.71 3.65 3.46
N ALA A 180 -22.93 2.75 4.08
CA ALA A 180 -22.66 1.40 3.59
C ALA A 180 -22.15 1.34 2.14
N LEU A 181 -21.33 2.33 1.73
CA LEU A 181 -20.85 2.47 0.34
C LEU A 181 -19.86 1.37 -0.11
N GLY A 182 -19.51 0.43 0.76
CA GLY A 182 -18.54 -0.63 0.48
C GLY A 182 -17.13 -0.07 0.20
N GLY A 183 -16.15 -0.96 -0.02
CA GLY A 183 -14.78 -0.54 -0.35
C GLY A 183 -14.08 0.31 0.71
N GLY A 184 -12.78 0.53 0.49
CA GLY A 184 -11.92 1.37 1.30
C GLY A 184 -11.83 2.79 0.76
N GLU A 185 -10.88 3.54 1.28
CA GLU A 185 -10.57 4.90 0.86
C GLU A 185 -9.11 5.24 1.11
N LEU A 186 -8.61 6.24 0.38
CA LEU A 186 -7.28 6.79 0.61
C LEU A 186 -7.41 8.10 1.39
N VAL A 187 -6.62 8.21 2.46
CA VAL A 187 -6.34 9.51 3.10
C VAL A 187 -4.90 9.85 2.76
N VAL A 188 -4.73 10.85 1.91
CA VAL A 188 -3.42 11.23 1.39
C VAL A 188 -2.82 12.39 2.20
N VAL A 189 -1.59 12.20 2.65
CA VAL A 189 -0.84 13.16 3.47
C VAL A 189 0.44 13.53 2.73
N PRO A 190 0.75 14.82 2.52
CA PRO A 190 1.99 15.20 1.87
C PRO A 190 3.21 14.79 2.71
N PRO A 191 4.34 14.44 2.08
CA PRO A 191 5.58 14.23 2.82
C PRO A 191 5.99 15.52 3.54
N PRO A 192 6.73 15.44 4.66
CA PRO A 192 7.33 16.61 5.29
C PRO A 192 8.12 17.43 4.27
N ALA A 193 8.01 18.76 4.31
CA ALA A 193 8.62 19.64 3.30
C ALA A 193 10.14 19.46 3.18
N GLU A 194 10.82 19.16 4.29
CA GLU A 194 12.26 18.88 4.34
C GLU A 194 12.67 17.54 3.69
N GLN A 195 11.72 16.63 3.51
CA GLN A 195 11.92 15.31 2.88
C GLN A 195 11.38 15.27 1.45
N ALA A 196 10.73 16.35 0.99
CA ALA A 196 10.19 16.44 -0.36
C ALA A 196 11.34 16.67 -1.36
N VAL A 197 11.44 15.78 -2.34
CA VAL A 197 12.42 15.86 -3.43
C VAL A 197 11.82 16.67 -4.58
N PRO A 198 12.60 17.45 -5.34
CA PRO A 198 12.09 18.08 -6.56
C PRO A 198 11.60 17.06 -7.60
N ARG A 199 10.45 17.32 -8.22
CA ARG A 199 9.86 16.43 -9.23
C ARG A 199 10.81 16.13 -10.39
N GLN A 200 11.53 17.15 -10.86
CA GLN A 200 12.46 17.01 -11.99
C GLN A 200 13.55 15.97 -11.70
N ASP A 201 14.09 15.97 -10.48
CA ASP A 201 15.15 15.05 -10.08
C ASP A 201 14.61 13.62 -10.07
N VAL A 202 13.43 13.40 -9.47
CA VAL A 202 12.80 12.07 -9.42
C VAL A 202 12.47 11.55 -10.84
N GLU A 203 11.98 12.41 -11.74
CA GLU A 203 11.73 12.01 -13.13
C GLU A 203 13.01 11.63 -13.88
N GLN A 204 14.10 12.38 -13.67
CA GLN A 204 15.40 12.04 -14.23
C GLN A 204 15.88 10.67 -13.73
N TRP A 205 15.74 10.42 -12.43
CA TRP A 205 16.14 9.16 -11.82
C TRP A 205 15.30 7.98 -12.30
N ILE A 206 13.99 8.14 -12.41
CA ILE A 206 13.11 7.11 -12.98
C ILE A 206 13.51 6.81 -14.42
N THR A 207 13.77 7.85 -15.22
CA THR A 207 14.18 7.70 -16.63
C THR A 207 15.48 6.92 -16.75
N GLN A 208 16.47 7.28 -15.93
CA GLN A 208 17.76 6.58 -15.88
C GLN A 208 17.58 5.12 -15.44
N ALA A 209 16.84 4.88 -14.37
CA ALA A 209 16.56 3.54 -13.83
C ALA A 209 15.97 2.60 -14.90
N VAL A 210 14.97 3.10 -15.63
CA VAL A 210 14.28 2.33 -16.67
C VAL A 210 15.23 2.06 -17.84
N SER A 211 16.06 3.03 -18.22
CA SER A 211 17.06 2.86 -19.28
C SER A 211 18.10 1.80 -18.92
N GLU A 212 18.65 1.85 -17.70
CA GLU A 212 19.68 0.91 -17.23
C GLU A 212 19.15 -0.52 -17.11
N ALA A 213 17.93 -0.69 -16.61
CA ALA A 213 17.29 -2.00 -16.55
C ALA A 213 17.03 -2.59 -17.93
N THR A 214 16.55 -1.77 -18.86
CA THR A 214 16.34 -2.19 -20.25
C THR A 214 17.65 -2.64 -20.89
N ALA A 215 18.74 -1.88 -20.71
CA ALA A 215 20.07 -2.24 -21.20
C ALA A 215 20.61 -3.54 -20.57
N SER A 216 20.20 -3.84 -19.34
CA SER A 216 20.56 -5.06 -18.60
C SER A 216 19.65 -6.26 -18.91
N GLY A 217 18.76 -6.15 -19.91
CA GLY A 217 17.84 -7.22 -20.31
C GLY A 217 16.63 -7.41 -19.39
N TRP A 218 16.44 -6.51 -18.42
CA TRP A 218 15.23 -6.48 -17.60
C TRP A 218 14.11 -5.74 -18.35
N PRO A 219 12.84 -6.03 -18.05
CA PRO A 219 11.73 -5.31 -18.64
C PRO A 219 11.88 -3.79 -18.43
N ALA A 220 11.54 -3.00 -19.44
CA ALA A 220 11.53 -1.52 -19.41
C ALA A 220 10.42 -0.94 -18.51
N LYS A 221 10.13 -1.61 -17.39
CA LYS A 221 9.09 -1.29 -16.43
C LYS A 221 9.72 -0.67 -15.19
N PRO A 222 9.26 0.51 -14.75
CA PRO A 222 9.59 1.02 -13.43
C PRO A 222 9.01 0.09 -12.35
N SER A 223 9.88 -0.42 -11.49
CA SER A 223 9.59 -1.32 -10.38
C SER A 223 10.43 -0.91 -9.17
N PRO A 224 10.10 -1.38 -7.95
CA PRO A 224 10.95 -1.15 -6.78
C PRO A 224 12.40 -1.61 -6.99
N LEU A 225 12.62 -2.69 -7.75
CA LEU A 225 13.96 -3.20 -8.04
C LEU A 225 14.72 -2.27 -9.00
N THR A 226 14.06 -1.78 -10.04
CA THR A 226 14.62 -0.77 -10.96
C THR A 226 14.97 0.51 -10.22
N CYS A 227 14.12 0.93 -9.27
CA CYS A 227 14.40 2.08 -8.42
C CYS A 227 15.56 1.82 -7.44
N LEU A 228 15.70 0.61 -6.88
CA LEU A 228 16.83 0.25 -6.02
C LEU A 228 18.16 0.29 -6.77
N ILE A 229 18.20 -0.16 -8.02
CA ILE A 229 19.38 -0.06 -8.89
C ILE A 229 19.75 1.41 -9.09
N ALA A 230 18.78 2.27 -9.39
CA ALA A 230 19.04 3.71 -9.47
C ALA A 230 19.43 4.34 -8.12
N LEU A 231 18.88 3.84 -7.01
CA LEU A 231 19.19 4.34 -5.67
C LEU A 231 20.64 4.07 -5.23
N GLN A 232 21.27 3.01 -5.75
CA GLN A 232 22.68 2.70 -5.51
C GLN A 232 23.66 3.72 -6.13
N HIS A 233 23.17 4.57 -7.04
CA HIS A 233 23.97 5.63 -7.66
C HIS A 233 23.78 7.01 -7.00
N PHE A 234 23.07 7.11 -5.87
CA PHE A 234 22.90 8.40 -5.17
C PHE A 234 23.98 8.71 -4.14
N PRO A 235 24.47 9.97 -4.10
CA PRO A 235 25.35 10.44 -3.04
C PRO A 235 24.65 10.60 -1.67
N ALA A 236 23.31 10.65 -1.62
CA ALA A 236 22.55 10.79 -0.37
C ALA A 236 22.40 9.48 0.44
N ALA A 237 22.77 8.33 -0.12
CA ALA A 237 22.76 7.04 0.59
C ALA A 237 24.12 6.72 1.27
N GLN A 238 25.07 7.65 1.26
CA GLN A 238 26.41 7.51 1.87
C GLN A 238 26.53 8.18 3.26
N HIS A 239 25.44 8.62 3.87
CA HIS A 239 25.41 9.19 5.22
C HIS A 239 24.34 8.55 6.09
#